data_AF-A0A8D8NF13-F1
#
_entry.id   AF-A0A8D8NF13-F1
#
_cell.length_a   1.000
_cell.length_b   1.000
_cell.length_c   1.000
_cell.angle_alpha   90.00
_cell.angle_beta   90.00
_cell.angle_gamma   90.00
#
_symmetry.space_group_name_H-M   'P 1'
#
loop_
_entity.id
_entity.type
_entity.pdbx_description
1 polymer ?
#
loop_
_entity_poly.entity_id
_entity_poly.type
_entity_poly.pdbx_seq_one_letter_code
_entity_poly.pdbx_strand_id
1 'polypeptide(L)'
;GYLLRLFCVGFTKKRTNQIRKTSYAQHQQVRQIRKKMMEIMTREVQTNDLKEVVNKLIPDSVGKDIEKACQSIYPLHDVYVRKVKMLKKPKFELGKLMELHGEGGTGTATKATGDDTGAKVERA
;
A
#
# COMPACT_ATOMS: atom_id res chain seq x y z
N GLY A 1 15.61 -0.57 -6.57
CA GLY A 1 14.22 -0.91 -6.19
C GLY A 1 13.36 0.35 -6.09
N TYR A 2 12.06 0.18 -5.97
CA TYR A 2 11.14 1.28 -5.68
C TYR A 2 11.28 1.70 -4.22
N LEU A 3 11.48 2.99 -3.97
CA LEU A 3 11.47 3.53 -2.60
C LEU A 3 10.08 4.08 -2.31
N LEU A 4 9.40 3.50 -1.32
CA LEU A 4 8.04 3.87 -0.92
C LEU A 4 8.04 4.55 0.45
N ARG A 5 7.16 5.54 0.63
CA ARG A 5 6.79 6.09 1.92
C ARG A 5 5.31 5.81 2.17
N LEU A 6 5.04 4.97 3.15
CA LEU A 6 3.70 4.58 3.52
C LEU A 6 3.24 5.37 4.76
N PHE A 7 1.95 5.66 4.82
CA PHE A 7 1.28 6.31 5.94
C PHE A 7 0.16 5.41 6.41
N CYS A 8 0.14 5.08 7.70
CA CYS A 8 -0.96 4.37 8.35
C CYS A 8 -1.73 5.30 9.28
N VAL A 9 -3.01 4.99 9.47
CA VAL A 9 -3.89 5.62 10.45
C VAL A 9 -4.67 4.52 11.15
N GLY A 10 -5.05 4.75 12.41
CA GLY A 10 -5.90 3.85 13.17
C GLY A 10 -6.50 4.58 14.37
N PHE A 11 -7.69 4.15 14.78
CA PHE A 11 -8.46 4.78 15.84
C PHE A 11 -8.70 3.83 17.01
N THR A 12 -8.73 4.36 18.23
CA THR A 12 -8.97 3.58 19.45
C THR A 12 -10.42 3.12 19.55
N LYS A 13 -10.65 1.81 19.65
CA LYS A 13 -11.99 1.21 19.69
C LYS A 13 -12.56 1.25 21.10
N LYS A 14 -13.83 1.67 21.22
CA LYS A 14 -14.61 1.53 22.45
C LYS A 14 -14.98 0.06 22.67
N ARG A 15 -14.75 -0.47 23.89
CA ARG A 15 -15.20 -1.83 24.23
C ARG A 15 -16.71 -1.86 24.41
N THR A 16 -17.36 -2.97 24.09
CA THR A 16 -18.82 -3.14 24.17
C THR A 16 -19.39 -2.77 25.55
N ASN A 17 -18.70 -3.18 26.62
CA ASN A 17 -19.17 -2.95 28.00
C ASN A 17 -18.55 -1.70 28.65
N GLN A 18 -18.04 -0.75 27.85
CA GLN A 18 -17.39 0.45 28.37
C GLN A 18 -18.40 1.57 28.65
N ILE A 19 -18.56 1.91 29.92
CA ILE A 19 -19.46 2.98 30.40
C ILE A 19 -18.90 4.38 30.04
N ARG A 20 -17.57 4.55 30.12
CA ARG A 20 -16.91 5.83 29.82
C ARG A 20 -17.12 6.24 28.36
N LYS A 21 -17.35 7.54 28.15
CA LYS A 21 -17.49 8.14 26.80
C LYS A 21 -16.18 8.10 26.00
N THR A 22 -15.04 8.21 26.67
CA THR A 22 -13.71 8.33 26.05
C THR A 22 -12.94 7.02 26.09
N SER A 23 -12.23 6.70 25.00
CA SER A 23 -11.37 5.52 24.83
C SER A 23 -9.93 5.92 24.52
N TYR A 24 -9.34 6.80 25.32
CA TYR A 24 -7.98 7.29 25.07
C TYR A 24 -6.93 6.26 25.49
N ALA A 25 -5.92 6.09 24.63
CA ALA A 25 -4.72 5.34 24.96
C ALA A 25 -3.70 6.27 25.62
N GLN A 26 -2.96 5.75 26.61
CA GLN A 26 -1.85 6.49 27.22
C GLN A 26 -0.70 6.69 26.25
N HIS A 27 0.13 7.71 26.47
CA HIS A 27 1.22 8.05 25.55
C HIS A 27 2.20 6.87 25.29
N GLN A 28 2.51 6.08 26.32
CA GLN A 28 3.36 4.89 26.18
C GLN A 28 2.73 3.83 25.27
N GLN A 29 1.43 3.58 25.41
CA GLN A 29 0.68 2.65 24.55
C GLN A 29 0.68 3.14 23.09
N VAL A 30 0.49 4.45 22.87
CA VAL A 30 0.57 5.05 21.53
C VAL A 30 1.95 4.83 20.89
N ARG A 31 3.04 4.99 21.65
CA ARG A 31 4.41 4.72 21.15
C ARG A 31 4.60 3.24 20.78
N GLN A 32 4.09 2.32 21.59
CA GLN A 32 4.17 0.89 21.31
C GLN A 32 3.34 0.50 20.08
N ILE A 33 2.13 1.05 19.92
CA ILE A 33 1.29 0.85 18.73
C ILE A 33 2.01 1.34 17.48
N ARG A 34 2.59 2.55 17.52
CA ARG A 34 3.36 3.10 16.38
C ARG A 34 4.57 2.23 16.04
N LYS A 35 5.26 1.69 17.04
CA LYS A 35 6.39 0.77 16.81
C LYS A 35 5.93 -0.49 16.08
N LYS A 36 4.85 -1.15 16.55
CA LYS A 36 4.28 -2.34 15.88
C LYS A 36 3.76 -2.03 14.46
N MET A 37 3.10 -0.89 14.27
CA MET A 37 2.65 -0.45 12.94
C MET A 37 3.82 -0.35 11.96
N MET A 38 4.90 0.33 12.36
CA MET A 38 6.08 0.49 11.50
C MET A 38 6.76 -0.86 11.23
N GLU A 39 6.87 -1.72 12.23
CA GLU A 39 7.49 -3.05 12.10
C GLU A 39 6.76 -3.93 11.08
N ILE A 40 5.43 -4.03 11.18
CA ILE A 40 4.61 -4.84 10.27
C ILE A 40 4.69 -4.28 8.85
N MET A 41 4.49 -2.96 8.69
CA MET A 41 4.58 -2.34 7.35
C MET A 41 5.95 -2.52 6.72
N THR A 42 7.02 -2.41 7.52
CA THR A 42 8.39 -2.58 7.01
C THR A 42 8.63 -4.02 6.58
N ARG A 43 8.20 -4.99 7.39
CA ARG A 43 8.30 -6.42 7.07
C ARG A 43 7.56 -6.77 5.77
N GLU A 44 6.30 -6.34 5.63
CA GLU A 44 5.46 -6.70 4.47
C GLU A 44 5.92 -6.07 3.15
N VAL A 45 6.62 -4.93 3.20
CA VAL A 45 7.08 -4.19 2.01
C VAL A 45 8.53 -4.53 1.65
N GLN A 46 9.40 -4.81 2.61
CA GLN A 46 10.81 -5.10 2.34
C GLN A 46 11.02 -6.46 1.66
N THR A 47 10.18 -7.44 1.96
CA THR A 47 10.31 -8.81 1.43
C THR A 47 9.68 -9.00 0.05
N ASN A 48 8.92 -8.03 -0.45
CA ASN A 48 8.02 -8.19 -1.59
C ASN A 48 8.31 -7.17 -2.70
N ASP A 49 8.04 -7.57 -3.95
CA ASP A 49 8.11 -6.69 -5.10
C ASP A 49 6.87 -5.80 -5.23
N LEU A 50 6.94 -4.78 -6.11
CA LEU A 50 5.86 -3.80 -6.27
C LEU A 50 4.51 -4.44 -6.65
N LYS A 51 4.51 -5.50 -7.48
CA LYS A 51 3.29 -6.24 -7.88
C LYS A 51 2.59 -6.81 -6.65
N GLU A 52 3.33 -7.49 -5.79
CA GLU A 52 2.81 -8.12 -4.59
C GLU A 52 2.39 -7.10 -3.52
N VAL A 53 3.15 -6.02 -3.36
CA VAL A 53 2.79 -4.93 -2.44
C VAL A 53 1.45 -4.32 -2.85
N VAL A 54 1.21 -4.09 -4.14
CA VAL A 54 -0.08 -3.59 -4.64
C VAL A 54 -1.20 -4.60 -4.38
N ASN A 55 -0.95 -5.90 -4.62
CA ASN A 55 -1.93 -6.95 -4.34
C ASN A 55 -2.33 -7.04 -2.86
N LYS A 56 -1.43 -6.72 -1.92
CA LYS A 56 -1.74 -6.62 -0.47
C LYS A 56 -2.51 -5.35 -0.12
N LEU A 57 -2.27 -4.25 -0.84
CA LEU A 57 -2.92 -2.96 -0.60
C LEU A 57 -4.38 -2.92 -1.10
N ILE A 58 -4.73 -3.66 -2.16
CA ILE A 58 -6.11 -3.72 -2.69
C ILE A 58 -7.12 -4.19 -1.62
N PRO A 59 -6.92 -5.33 -0.92
CA PRO A 59 -7.80 -5.77 0.15
C PRO A 59 -7.46 -5.16 1.54
N ASP A 60 -6.48 -4.26 1.60
CA ASP A 60 -5.84 -3.71 2.79
C ASP A 60 -5.52 -4.77 3.86
N SER A 61 -4.78 -5.82 3.46
CA SER A 61 -4.38 -6.89 4.39
C SER A 61 -3.46 -6.37 5.50
N VAL A 62 -2.61 -5.41 5.16
CA VAL A 62 -1.66 -4.79 6.09
C VAL A 62 -2.38 -4.07 7.23
N GLY A 63 -3.46 -3.33 6.93
CA GLY A 63 -4.28 -2.68 7.96
C GLY A 63 -4.88 -3.68 8.96
N LYS A 64 -5.41 -4.80 8.45
CA LYS A 64 -6.00 -5.87 9.27
C LYS A 64 -4.97 -6.57 10.15
N ASP A 65 -3.77 -6.83 9.63
CA ASP A 65 -2.69 -7.45 10.39
C ASP A 65 -2.22 -6.54 11.53
N ILE A 66 -2.17 -5.23 11.29
CA ILE A 66 -1.88 -4.23 12.33
C ILE A 66 -2.96 -4.25 13.41
N GLU A 67 -4.24 -4.26 13.04
CA GLU A 67 -5.36 -4.29 13.99
C GLU A 67 -5.24 -5.52 14.91
N LYS A 68 -5.02 -6.70 14.33
CA LYS A 68 -4.86 -7.96 15.07
C LYS A 68 -3.64 -7.93 16.00
N ALA A 69 -2.50 -7.45 15.52
CA ALA A 69 -1.26 -7.42 16.31
C ALA A 69 -1.30 -6.37 17.45
N CYS A 70 -2.01 -5.26 17.25
CA CYS A 70 -2.13 -4.18 18.22
C CYS A 70 -3.20 -4.44 19.29
N GLN A 71 -4.10 -5.41 19.07
CA GLN A 71 -5.15 -5.79 20.01
C GLN A 71 -4.64 -6.09 21.44
N SER A 72 -3.41 -6.62 21.53
CA SER A 72 -2.71 -6.89 22.80
C SER A 72 -2.36 -5.62 23.61
N ILE A 73 -2.19 -4.46 22.96
CA ILE A 73 -1.79 -3.20 23.59
C ILE A 73 -3.04 -2.36 23.88
N TYR A 74 -3.82 -2.10 22.84
CA TYR A 74 -5.07 -1.35 22.92
C TYR A 74 -5.95 -1.74 21.72
N PRO A 75 -7.26 -1.95 21.90
CA PRO A 75 -8.13 -2.31 20.79
C PRO A 75 -8.23 -1.16 19.79
N LEU A 76 -7.97 -1.44 18.52
CA LEU A 76 -8.07 -0.49 17.42
C LEU A 76 -9.29 -0.81 16.55
N HIS A 77 -9.73 0.16 15.76
CA HIS A 77 -10.67 0.03 14.65
C HIS A 77 -10.26 1.02 13.57
N ASP A 78 -10.79 0.84 12.36
CA ASP A 78 -10.55 1.72 11.21
C ASP A 78 -9.05 1.93 10.97
N VAL A 79 -8.31 0.82 10.91
CA VAL A 79 -6.87 0.80 10.65
C VAL A 79 -6.66 0.69 9.14
N TYR A 80 -6.08 1.73 8.54
CA TYR A 80 -5.90 1.83 7.10
C TYR A 80 -4.52 2.34 6.70
N VAL A 81 -4.04 1.89 5.54
CA VAL A 81 -2.93 2.56 4.85
C VAL A 81 -3.46 3.81 4.14
N ARG A 82 -3.43 4.95 4.84
CA ARG A 82 -3.95 6.23 4.35
C ARG A 82 -3.31 6.72 3.04
N LYS A 83 -2.00 6.50 2.87
CA LYS A 83 -1.29 7.00 1.69
C LYS A 83 -0.03 6.19 1.42
N VAL A 84 0.21 5.89 0.14
CA VAL A 84 1.49 5.35 -0.34
C VAL A 84 2.07 6.37 -1.33
N LYS A 85 3.28 6.87 -1.02
CA LYS A 85 4.04 7.77 -1.90
C LYS A 85 5.23 7.05 -2.47
N MET A 86 5.50 7.25 -3.76
CA MET A 86 6.73 6.79 -4.40
C MET A 86 7.78 7.90 -4.33
N LEU A 87 8.93 7.62 -3.72
CA LEU A 87 10.03 8.57 -3.56
C LEU A 87 11.08 8.41 -4.66
N LYS A 88 11.41 7.16 -5.00
CA LYS A 88 12.41 6.85 -6.03
C LYS A 88 11.90 5.71 -6.89
N LYS A 89 12.01 5.88 -8.20
CA LYS A 89 11.78 4.84 -9.21
C LYS A 89 13.13 4.27 -9.66
N PRO A 90 13.23 2.96 -9.93
CA PRO A 90 14.38 2.42 -10.66
C PRO A 90 14.43 3.01 -12.08
N LYS A 91 15.54 2.81 -12.78
CA LYS A 91 15.64 3.15 -14.21
C LYS A 91 14.55 2.40 -14.97
N PHE A 92 13.93 3.08 -15.92
CA PHE A 92 12.84 2.50 -16.70
C PHE A 92 13.38 1.38 -17.59
N GLU A 93 12.72 0.22 -17.54
CA GLU A 93 13.04 -0.97 -18.34
C GLU A 93 11.75 -1.50 -18.96
N LEU A 94 11.72 -1.58 -20.29
CA LEU A 94 10.53 -1.98 -21.04
C LEU A 94 10.12 -3.43 -20.74
N GLY A 95 11.09 -4.33 -20.59
CA GLY A 95 10.83 -5.75 -20.27
C GLY A 95 10.08 -5.91 -18.94
N LYS A 96 10.51 -5.19 -17.90
CA LYS A 96 9.86 -5.22 -16.58
C LYS A 96 8.45 -4.62 -16.60
N LEU A 97 8.19 -3.67 -17.50
CA LEU A 97 6.84 -3.14 -17.72
C LEU A 97 5.95 -4.18 -18.42
N MET A 98 6.44 -4.81 -19.48
CA MET A 98 5.69 -5.82 -20.23
C MET A 98 5.40 -7.05 -19.38
N GLU A 99 6.28 -7.43 -18.44
CA GLU A 99 6.01 -8.49 -17.46
C GLU A 99 4.82 -8.14 -16.53
N LEU A 100 4.72 -6.88 -16.10
CA LEU A 100 3.61 -6.41 -15.26
C LEU A 100 2.28 -6.32 -16.01
N HIS A 101 2.33 -6.14 -17.34
CA HIS A 101 1.16 -6.01 -18.21
C HIS A 101 0.85 -7.24 -19.07
N GLY A 102 1.74 -8.25 -19.08
CA GLY A 102 1.72 -9.39 -20.01
C GLY A 102 0.74 -10.50 -19.63
N GLU A 103 0.24 -10.51 -18.40
CA GLU A 103 -0.82 -11.40 -17.91
C GLU A 103 -2.13 -10.61 -17.82
N GLY A 104 -2.67 -10.19 -18.96
CA GLY A 104 -3.82 -9.29 -19.02
C GLY A 104 -4.56 -9.33 -20.35
N GLY A 105 -4.72 -10.52 -20.94
CA GLY A 105 -5.68 -10.73 -22.02
C GLY A 105 -7.10 -10.87 -21.46
N THR A 106 -8.04 -10.12 -22.04
CA THR A 106 -9.52 -10.16 -21.88
C THR A 106 -10.14 -9.19 -20.85
N GLY A 107 -10.41 -7.98 -21.34
CA GLY A 107 -11.24 -6.98 -20.66
C GLY A 107 -11.29 -5.67 -21.46
N THR A 108 -11.87 -5.72 -22.67
CA THR A 108 -12.34 -4.58 -23.48
C THR A 108 -11.58 -3.25 -23.33
N ALA A 109 -10.56 -3.05 -24.16
CA ALA A 109 -10.18 -1.73 -24.64
C ALA A 109 -10.17 -1.76 -26.17
N THR A 110 -11.36 -1.86 -26.76
CA THR A 110 -11.56 -1.42 -28.14
C THR A 110 -11.38 0.10 -28.18
N LYS A 111 -10.17 0.54 -28.46
CA LYS A 111 -9.94 1.74 -29.26
C LYS A 111 -8.83 1.44 -30.26
N ALA A 112 -9.27 1.25 -31.50
CA ALA A 112 -8.43 1.27 -32.68
C ALA A 112 -7.72 2.62 -32.83
N THR A 113 -6.68 2.60 -33.66
CA THR A 113 -5.80 3.68 -34.19
C THR A 113 -4.38 3.46 -33.67
N GLY A 114 -3.39 3.09 -34.46
CA GLY A 114 -3.26 2.90 -35.89
C GLY A 114 -1.76 2.67 -36.11
N ASP A 115 -1.39 1.81 -37.05
CA ASP A 115 -0.01 1.71 -37.52
C ASP A 115 0.53 3.11 -37.83
N ASP A 116 1.70 3.45 -37.29
CA ASP A 116 2.68 4.15 -38.09
C ASP A 116 4.09 3.89 -37.54
N THR A 117 4.72 2.92 -38.19
CA THR A 117 6.16 2.72 -38.25
C THR A 117 6.86 4.05 -38.53
N GLY A 118 7.84 4.41 -37.70
CA GLY A 118 8.56 5.66 -37.82
C GLY A 118 9.20 5.86 -39.19
N ALA A 119 8.80 6.93 -39.89
CA ALA A 119 9.56 7.54 -40.97
C ALA A 119 10.14 8.87 -40.48
N LYS A 120 11.46 8.99 -40.46
CA LYS A 120 12.16 10.27 -40.30
C LYS A 120 11.90 11.11 -41.55
N VAL A 121 11.48 12.36 -41.39
CA VAL A 121 11.44 13.36 -42.46
C VAL A 121 12.49 14.42 -42.17
N GLU A 122 13.48 14.50 -43.07
CA GLU A 122 14.51 15.54 -43.13
C GLU A 122 13.88 16.84 -43.66
N ARG A 123 14.20 17.98 -43.04
CA ARG A 123 13.73 19.30 -43.50
C ARG A 123 14.77 19.94 -44.40
N ALA A 124 14.32 20.42 -45.56
CA ALA A 124 14.99 21.46 -46.33
C ALA A 124 14.89 22.82 -45.62
#